data_AF-A0A518H6B5-F1
#
_entry.id   AF-A0A518H6B5-F1
#
_cell.length_a   1.000
_cell.length_b   1.000
_cell.length_c   1.000
_cell.angle_alpha   90.00
_cell.angle_beta   90.00
_cell.angle_gamma   90.00
#
_symmetry.space_group_name_H-M   'P 1'
#
loop_
_entity.id
_entity.type
_entity.pdbx_description
1 polymer ?
#
loop_
_entity_poly.entity_id
_entity_poly.type
_entity_poly.pdbx_seq_one_letter_code
_entity_poly.pdbx_strand_id
1 'polypeptide(L)' 'MCSYVIRQARIAAVVHGRNTPLIGGVTSAHPILTAADFDPWRPAPEVIGGVLEEECLALRKRSEP' A
#
# COMPACT_ATOMS: atom_id res chain seq x y z
N MET A 1 8.25 -4.36 -2.08
CA MET A 1 8.24 -4.90 -3.46
C MET A 1 6.91 -4.63 -4.18
N CYS A 2 5.76 -5.03 -3.64
CA CYS A 2 4.46 -4.88 -4.31
C CYS A 2 4.12 -3.45 -4.77
N SER A 3 4.46 -2.44 -3.96
CA SER A 3 4.27 -1.02 -4.28
C SER A 3 4.93 -0.59 -5.59
N TYR A 4 6.12 -1.10 -5.89
CA TYR A 4 6.81 -0.83 -7.16
C TYR A 4 6.05 -1.44 -8.34
N VAL A 5 5.58 -2.68 -8.21
CA VAL A 5 4.82 -3.36 -9.26
C VAL A 5 3.50 -2.63 -9.53
N ILE A 6 2.79 -2.21 -8.48
CA ILE A 6 1.56 -1.43 -8.58
C ILE A 6 1.80 -0.12 -9.36
N ARG A 7 2.90 0.58 -9.06
CA ARG A 7 3.33 1.78 -9.79
C ARG A 7 3.61 1.50 -11.26
N GLN A 8 4.35 0.43 -11.57
CA GLN A 8 4.66 0.05 -12.95
C GLN A 8 3.40 -0.34 -13.73
N ALA A 9 2.42 -0.96 -13.07
CA ALA A 9 1.13 -1.32 -13.65
C ALA A 9 0.19 -0.13 -13.88
N ARG A 10 0.55 1.09 -13.41
CA ARG A 10 -0.25 2.32 -13.55
C ARG A 10 -1.66 2.18 -12.99
N ILE A 11 -1.78 1.46 -11.88
CA ILE A 11 -3.04 1.36 -11.14
C ILE A 11 -3.38 2.75 -10.61
N ALA A 12 -4.61 3.20 -10.83
CA ALA A 12 -5.06 4.54 -10.45
C ALA A 12 -5.42 4.64 -8.95
N ALA A 13 -5.87 3.54 -8.34
CA ALA A 13 -6.31 3.52 -6.95
C ALA A 13 -5.91 2.22 -6.24
N VAL A 14 -5.48 2.35 -4.99
CA VAL A 14 -5.09 1.23 -4.11
C VAL A 14 -5.88 1.32 -2.82
N VAL A 15 -6.64 0.26 -2.53
CA VAL A 15 -7.37 0.10 -1.27
C VAL A 15 -6.72 -1.02 -0.47
N HIS A 16 -6.39 -0.77 0.79
CA HIS A 16 -5.80 -1.80 1.66
C HIS A 16 -6.36 -1.75 3.08
N GLY A 17 -6.48 -2.93 3.70
CA GLY A 17 -7.12 -3.04 5.00
C GLY A 17 -6.23 -2.73 6.19
N ARG A 18 -4.96 -3.15 6.19
CA ARG A 18 -4.05 -2.93 7.32
C ARG A 18 -2.77 -2.21 6.91
N ASN A 19 -2.32 -1.29 7.75
CA ASN A 19 -1.00 -0.67 7.61
C ASN A 19 0.14 -1.63 7.98
N THR A 20 1.29 -1.47 7.33
CA THR A 20 2.51 -2.21 7.66
C THR A 20 3.64 -1.21 7.90
N PRO A 21 3.94 -0.81 9.16
CA PRO A 21 4.79 0.34 9.44
C PRO A 21 6.26 0.15 9.01
N LEU A 22 6.78 -1.08 9.05
CA LEU A 22 8.20 -1.33 8.75
C LEU A 22 8.51 -1.41 7.25
N ILE A 23 7.64 -2.05 6.47
CA ILE A 23 7.90 -2.39 5.06
C ILE A 23 6.75 -2.03 4.10
N GLY A 24 5.72 -1.35 4.60
CA GLY A 24 4.54 -0.96 3.82
C GLY A 24 4.87 0.10 2.78
N GLY A 25 4.35 -0.07 1.56
CA GLY A 25 4.60 0.86 0.45
C GLY A 25 4.00 2.26 0.58
N VAL A 26 3.25 2.50 1.66
CA VAL A 26 2.60 3.77 2.03
C VAL A 26 3.15 4.28 3.36
N THR A 27 3.24 3.39 4.35
CA THR A 27 3.50 3.73 5.76
C THR A 27 4.93 3.51 6.23
N SER A 28 5.84 3.01 5.39
CA SER A 28 7.25 2.83 5.74
C SER A 28 8.09 4.05 5.35
N ALA A 29 9.38 4.01 5.72
CA ALA A 29 10.39 4.97 5.28
C ALA A 29 10.57 5.04 3.74
N HIS A 30 9.99 4.09 2.99
CA HIS A 30 9.99 4.06 1.52
C HIS A 30 8.54 4.09 0.99
N PRO A 31 7.88 5.27 0.95
CA PRO A 31 6.49 5.41 0.55
C PRO A 31 6.33 5.39 -0.99
N ILE A 32 6.81 4.33 -1.63
CA ILE A 32 6.88 4.17 -3.09
C ILE A 32 5.53 4.44 -3.76
N LEU A 33 4.40 4.10 -3.11
CA LEU A 33 3.07 4.34 -3.67
C LEU A 33 2.72 5.83 -3.78
N THR A 34 3.13 6.67 -2.83
CA THR A 34 2.72 8.09 -2.75
C THR A 34 3.82 9.07 -3.12
N ALA A 35 5.06 8.61 -3.30
CA ALA A 35 6.19 9.47 -3.56
C ALA A 35 6.06 10.27 -4.87
N ALA A 36 6.17 11.60 -4.80
CA ALA A 36 5.89 12.50 -5.92
C ALA A 36 7.02 12.58 -6.97
N ASP A 37 8.17 12.00 -6.67
CA ASP A 37 9.43 12.05 -7.44
C ASP A 37 9.50 11.04 -8.60
N PHE A 38 8.59 10.06 -8.64
CA PHE A 38 8.53 9.06 -9.70
C PHE A 38 7.74 9.58 -10.92
N ASP A 39 8.39 10.41 -11.74
CA ASP A 39 7.92 10.87 -13.07
C ASP A 39 6.68 11.82 -13.03
N PRO A 40 6.84 13.11 -13.41
CA PRO A 40 5.74 14.09 -13.41
C PRO A 40 4.52 13.70 -14.27
N TRP A 41 4.70 12.80 -15.25
CA TRP A 41 3.64 12.33 -16.14
C TRP A 41 2.85 11.14 -15.57
N ARG A 42 3.30 10.59 -14.43
CA ARG A 42 2.73 9.40 -13.81
C ARG A 42 2.24 9.75 -12.41
N PRO A 43 0.96 10.17 -12.27
CA PRO A 43 0.43 10.47 -10.96
C PRO A 43 0.55 9.23 -10.06
N ALA A 44 0.88 9.48 -8.79
CA ALA A 44 0.75 8.46 -7.76
C ALA A 44 -0.72 7.99 -7.68
N PRO A 45 -0.98 6.70 -7.41
CA PRO A 45 -2.32 6.23 -7.15
C PRO A 45 -2.95 6.98 -5.97
N GLU A 46 -4.26 7.13 -6.01
CA GLU A 46 -5.04 7.39 -4.80
C GLU A 46 -4.90 6.18 -3.85
N VAL A 47 -4.65 6.45 -2.57
CA VAL A 47 -4.44 5.39 -1.57
C VAL A 47 -5.45 5.54 -0.45
N ILE A 48 -6.25 4.49 -0.24
CA ILE A 48 -7.25 4.41 0.83
C ILE A 48 -6.85 3.25 1.75
N GLY A 49 -6.45 3.59 2.98
CA GLY A 49 -6.03 2.63 4.00
C GLY A 49 -7.08 2.40 5.08
N GLY A 50 -6.95 1.30 5.81
CA GLY A 50 -7.79 1.00 6.98
C GLY A 50 -9.15 0.36 6.65
N VAL A 51 -9.39 -0.03 5.40
CA VAL A 51 -10.68 -0.60 4.98
C VAL A 51 -10.84 -2.02 5.54
N LEU A 52 -11.78 -2.21 6.46
CA LEU A 52 -11.99 -3.48 7.17
C LEU A 52 -10.72 -3.94 7.91
N GLU A 53 -10.07 -3.00 8.60
CA GLU A 53 -8.81 -3.25 9.30
C GLU A 53 -8.95 -4.35 10.37
N GLU A 54 -10.06 -4.35 11.12
CA GLU A 54 -10.31 -5.32 12.19
C GLU A 54 -10.45 -6.74 11.64
N GLU A 55 -11.18 -6.91 10.54
CA GLU A 55 -11.34 -8.18 9.84
C GLU A 55 -10.00 -8.64 9.27
N CYS A 56 -9.25 -7.74 8.64
CA CYS A 56 -7.91 -8.05 8.14
C CYS A 56 -6.96 -8.50 9.27
N LEU A 57 -7.04 -7.87 10.44
CA LEU A 57 -6.30 -8.29 11.64
C LEU A 57 -6.75 -9.65 12.14
N ALA A 58 -8.06 -9.92 12.18
CA ALA A 58 -8.61 -11.21 12.59
C ALA A 58 -8.21 -12.35 11.64
N LEU A 59 -8.17 -12.11 10.32
CA LEU A 59 -7.66 -13.05 9.32
C LEU A 59 -6.19 -13.39 9.60
N ARG A 60 -5.34 -12.40 9.85
CA ARG A 60 -3.90 -12.61 10.09
C ARG A 60 -3.64 -13.45 11.34
N LYS A 61 -4.36 -13.22 12.44
CA LYS A 61 -4.19 -14.00 13.69
C LYS A 61 -4.46 -15.49 13.48
N ARG A 62 -5.36 -15.87 12.57
CA ARG A 62 -5.60 -17.28 12.22
C ARG A 62 -4.51 -17.91 11.34
N SER A 63 -3.67 -17.08 10.73
CA SER A 63 -2.63 -17.49 9.79
C SER A 63 -1.22 -17.36 10.36
N GLU A 64 -1.07 -16.82 11.58
CA GLU A 64 0.19 -16.94 12.33
C GLU A 64 0.33 -18.39 12.82
N PRO A 65 1.49 -19.03 12.57
CA PRO A 65 1.74 -20.41 12.98
C PRO A 65 1.84 -20.58 14.51
#